data_AF-A0A368NHY9-F1
#
_entry.id   AF-A0A368NHY9-F1
#
_cell.length_a   1.000
_cell.length_b   1.000
_cell.length_c   1.000
_cell.angle_alpha   90.00
_cell.angle_beta   90.00
_cell.angle_gamma   90.00
#
_symmetry.space_group_name_H-M   'P 1'
#
loop_
_entity.id
_entity.type
_entity.pdbx_description
1 polymer ?
#
loop_
_entity_poly.entity_id
_entity_poly.type
_entity_poly.pdbx_seq_one_letter_code
_entity_poly.pdbx_strand_id
1 'polypeptide(L)'
;MVELRIPFYLHRKNGSDTMTCTQAQDDIPAQPTKHQAMPFTASAMLSHPRIHPIIRVQAEAFLKRFEEHPQIARVFASHQRWLLGQIALMQYFEMGQILPARYFDFVEATGVASRNTADAFLKEMETYGIARETTTTDRRSRPLVPSEASLGSAAGWMEIHLRSLDGFDDGTRLQNFEASGRDMSKLHPLIASAFMQTPELREQPEIFDPFVWLNNGNIIIDWLIAKSQDTEADAEQILIGTVSIQAMAETFHLSRSHLTRKLLDAANAGTIGWKGRRGRSELWVSNPFRREYARAQAIKLEIIDAACAKCGLL
;
A
#
# COMPACT_ATOMS: atom_id res chain seq x y z
N MET A 1 -35.64 50.94 45.58
CA MET A 1 -35.50 52.01 46.60
C MET A 1 -36.21 51.51 47.85
N VAL A 2 -35.78 51.66 49.10
CA VAL A 2 -34.75 52.44 49.79
C VAL A 2 -34.94 52.08 51.28
N GLU A 3 -33.90 52.19 52.12
CA GLU A 3 -33.96 52.29 53.60
C GLU A 3 -34.59 51.18 54.52
N LEU A 4 -34.00 51.15 55.73
CA LEU A 4 -34.56 50.95 57.07
C LEU A 4 -34.57 49.55 57.77
N ARG A 5 -33.92 49.58 58.96
CA ARG A 5 -34.25 48.96 60.28
C ARG A 5 -33.83 47.51 60.63
N ILE A 6 -32.93 47.44 61.64
CA ILE A 6 -32.86 46.45 62.76
C ILE A 6 -34.15 46.64 63.62
N PRO A 7 -34.68 45.72 64.51
CA PRO A 7 -34.02 44.60 65.22
C PRO A 7 -34.89 43.40 65.78
N PHE A 8 -34.26 42.57 66.63
CA PHE A 8 -34.79 41.65 67.70
C PHE A 8 -35.29 40.20 67.41
N TYR A 9 -34.50 39.23 67.91
CA TYR A 9 -34.79 38.16 68.91
C TYR A 9 -35.68 36.90 68.66
N LEU A 10 -35.18 35.81 69.28
CA LEU A 10 -35.77 34.55 69.81
C LEU A 10 -35.71 33.29 68.91
N HIS A 11 -34.88 32.29 69.20
CA HIS A 11 -34.90 31.22 70.24
C HIS A 11 -35.56 29.90 69.80
N ARG A 12 -34.73 28.84 69.75
CA ARG A 12 -34.96 27.39 69.96
C ARG A 12 -36.27 26.74 69.48
N LYS A 13 -36.12 25.63 68.72
CA LYS A 13 -36.37 24.26 69.24
C LYS A 13 -35.82 23.17 68.32
N ASN A 14 -35.48 22.05 68.96
CA ASN A 14 -34.93 20.82 68.42
C ASN A 14 -35.95 20.05 67.56
N GLY A 15 -35.44 19.15 66.72
CA GLY A 15 -36.09 17.86 66.45
C GLY A 15 -36.34 17.56 64.97
N SER A 16 -35.86 16.38 64.56
CA SER A 16 -36.43 15.49 63.53
C SER A 16 -36.58 16.03 62.11
N ASP A 17 -35.69 15.66 61.20
CA ASP A 17 -35.90 14.44 60.41
C ASP A 17 -34.81 14.29 59.35
N THR A 18 -34.22 13.10 59.31
CA THR A 18 -33.28 12.66 58.29
C THR A 18 -34.01 12.50 56.95
N MET A 19 -33.74 13.39 56.01
CA MET A 19 -33.88 13.11 54.58
C MET A 19 -32.65 13.62 53.84
N THR A 20 -31.81 12.69 53.41
CA THR A 20 -30.72 12.90 52.46
C THR A 20 -31.31 13.32 51.12
N CYS A 21 -31.19 14.61 50.79
CA CYS A 21 -31.42 15.14 49.46
C CYS A 21 -30.14 14.97 48.63
N THR A 22 -30.13 13.97 47.76
CA THR A 22 -29.12 13.76 46.72
C THR A 22 -29.08 15.00 45.83
N GLN A 23 -27.95 15.70 45.80
CA GLN A 23 -27.72 16.79 44.85
C GLN A 23 -27.56 16.18 43.45
N ALA A 24 -28.44 16.60 42.53
CA ALA A 24 -28.28 16.35 41.10
C ALA A 24 -27.01 17.08 40.64
N GLN A 25 -26.05 16.29 40.17
CA GLN A 25 -24.84 16.78 39.55
C GLN A 25 -25.14 16.85 38.06
N ASP A 26 -25.17 18.06 37.52
CA ASP A 26 -25.38 18.31 36.10
C ASP A 26 -24.31 17.57 35.29
N ASP A 27 -24.74 16.54 34.56
CA ASP A 27 -23.93 15.79 33.60
C ASP A 27 -23.51 16.73 32.46
N ILE A 28 -22.27 17.22 32.53
CA ILE A 28 -21.56 17.71 31.35
C ILE A 28 -21.45 16.50 30.41
N PRO A 29 -22.04 16.53 29.19
CA PRO A 29 -21.92 15.41 28.29
C PRO A 29 -20.43 15.19 27.97
N ALA A 30 -19.92 14.03 28.39
CA ALA A 30 -18.60 13.58 28.02
C ALA A 30 -18.47 13.66 26.50
N GLN A 31 -17.45 14.38 26.03
CA GLN A 31 -17.08 14.36 24.62
C GLN A 31 -16.98 12.89 24.17
N PRO A 32 -17.55 12.51 23.03
CA PRO A 32 -17.42 11.14 22.54
C PRO A 32 -15.94 10.83 22.44
N THR A 33 -15.50 9.84 23.22
CA THR A 33 -14.20 9.20 23.07
C THR A 33 -14.05 8.90 21.59
N LYS A 34 -13.00 9.45 20.94
CA LYS A 34 -12.65 9.09 19.56
C LYS A 34 -12.64 7.58 19.50
N HIS A 35 -13.67 6.99 18.90
CA HIS A 35 -13.70 5.56 18.63
C HIS A 35 -12.46 5.35 17.77
N GLN A 36 -11.45 4.70 18.34
CA GLN A 36 -10.21 4.43 17.63
C GLN A 36 -10.63 3.48 16.52
N ALA A 37 -10.82 4.02 15.31
CA ALA A 37 -11.32 3.25 14.19
C ALA A 37 -10.36 2.08 14.00
N MET A 38 -10.89 0.87 14.21
CA MET A 38 -10.14 -0.36 14.10
C MET A 38 -9.65 -0.49 12.66
N PRO A 39 -8.36 -0.80 12.42
CA PRO A 39 -7.87 -0.98 11.07
C PRO A 39 -8.66 -2.07 10.33
N PHE A 40 -8.98 -1.82 9.07
CA PHE A 40 -9.66 -2.73 8.18
C PHE A 40 -8.72 -3.91 7.86
N THR A 41 -9.11 -5.11 8.32
CA THR A 41 -8.24 -6.30 8.24
C THR A 41 -8.29 -6.93 6.84
N ALA A 42 -7.23 -7.65 6.46
CA ALA A 42 -7.18 -8.36 5.18
C ALA A 42 -8.30 -9.41 5.08
N SER A 43 -8.66 -10.07 6.19
CA SER A 43 -9.78 -11.03 6.21
C SER A 43 -11.13 -10.36 5.92
N ALA A 44 -11.35 -9.15 6.45
CA ALA A 44 -12.55 -8.37 6.15
C ALA A 44 -12.58 -7.94 4.67
N MET A 45 -11.46 -7.43 4.13
CA MET A 45 -11.34 -7.08 2.71
C MET A 45 -11.59 -8.29 1.79
N LEU A 46 -11.01 -9.45 2.11
CA LEU A 46 -11.17 -10.67 1.30
C LEU A 46 -12.59 -11.22 1.29
N SER A 47 -13.37 -10.90 2.32
CA SER A 47 -14.79 -11.28 2.42
C SER A 47 -15.72 -10.22 1.83
N HIS A 48 -15.18 -9.08 1.41
CA HIS A 48 -15.97 -7.94 0.94
C HIS A 48 -16.50 -8.20 -0.49
N PRO A 49 -17.81 -7.99 -0.77
CA PRO A 49 -18.38 -8.23 -2.10
C PRO A 49 -17.70 -7.46 -3.25
N ARG A 50 -17.13 -6.28 -2.94
CA ARG A 50 -16.41 -5.44 -3.92
C ARG A 50 -14.91 -5.74 -4.05
N ILE A 51 -14.36 -6.77 -3.40
CA ILE A 51 -12.91 -7.06 -3.43
C ILE A 51 -12.34 -7.10 -4.85
N HIS A 52 -12.95 -7.88 -5.75
CA HIS A 52 -12.45 -8.04 -7.12
C HIS A 52 -12.61 -6.77 -7.97
N PRO A 53 -13.76 -6.07 -7.96
CA PRO A 53 -13.87 -4.76 -8.59
C PRO A 53 -12.83 -3.74 -8.10
N ILE A 54 -12.61 -3.64 -6.78
CA ILE A 54 -11.67 -2.67 -6.19
C ILE A 54 -10.23 -2.96 -6.61
N ILE A 55 -9.78 -4.22 -6.48
CA ILE A 55 -8.40 -4.57 -6.88
C ILE A 55 -8.19 -4.49 -8.40
N ARG A 56 -9.24 -4.65 -9.22
CA ARG A 56 -9.16 -4.40 -10.66
C ARG A 56 -8.87 -2.92 -10.95
N VAL A 57 -9.63 -2.01 -10.34
CA VAL A 57 -9.41 -0.56 -10.46
C VAL A 57 -8.03 -0.17 -9.92
N GLN A 58 -7.59 -0.82 -8.84
CA GLN A 58 -6.25 -0.64 -8.29
C GLN A 58 -5.17 -1.03 -9.30
N ALA A 59 -5.30 -2.20 -9.93
CA ALA A 59 -4.37 -2.69 -10.94
C ALA A 59 -4.34 -1.78 -12.17
N GLU A 60 -5.50 -1.30 -12.65
CA GLU A 60 -5.59 -0.30 -13.72
C GLU A 60 -4.83 1.00 -13.37
N ALA A 61 -4.95 1.47 -12.13
CA ALA A 61 -4.24 2.65 -11.68
C ALA A 61 -2.72 2.45 -11.61
N PHE A 62 -2.24 1.26 -11.23
CA PHE A 62 -0.81 0.93 -11.30
C PHE A 62 -0.29 0.96 -12.74
N LEU A 63 -1.04 0.39 -13.69
CA LEU A 63 -0.67 0.38 -15.11
C LEU A 63 -0.61 1.79 -15.69
N LYS A 64 -1.59 2.64 -15.37
CA LYS A 64 -1.59 4.04 -15.80
C LYS A 64 -0.35 4.77 -15.29
N ARG A 65 0.03 4.56 -14.02
CA ARG A 65 1.26 5.16 -13.46
C ARG A 65 2.54 4.59 -14.07
N PHE A 66 2.54 3.30 -14.43
CA PHE A 66 3.64 2.71 -15.19
C PHE A 66 3.84 3.41 -16.54
N GLU A 67 2.75 3.72 -17.26
CA GLU A 67 2.78 4.44 -18.54
C GLU A 67 3.24 5.91 -18.39
N GLU A 68 2.83 6.59 -17.31
CA GLU A 68 3.22 7.98 -17.04
C GLU A 68 4.70 8.13 -16.64
N HIS A 69 5.25 7.17 -15.91
CA HIS A 69 6.62 7.22 -15.37
C HIS A 69 7.43 5.94 -15.64
N PRO A 70 7.65 5.56 -16.91
CA PRO A 70 8.17 4.25 -17.28
C PRO A 70 9.59 3.99 -16.76
N GLN A 71 10.43 5.02 -16.62
CA GLN A 71 11.80 4.86 -16.09
C GLN A 71 11.81 4.48 -14.60
N ILE A 72 11.00 5.17 -13.79
CA ILE A 72 10.85 4.88 -12.36
C ILE A 72 10.21 3.51 -12.18
N ALA A 73 9.15 3.23 -12.95
CA ALA A 73 8.38 2.01 -12.79
C ALA A 73 9.17 0.76 -13.24
N ARG A 74 9.98 0.85 -14.31
CA ARG A 74 10.90 -0.22 -14.73
C ARG A 74 11.94 -0.56 -13.66
N VAL A 75 12.35 0.43 -12.87
CA VAL A 75 13.28 0.22 -11.78
C VAL A 75 12.65 -0.56 -10.61
N PHE A 76 11.32 -0.59 -10.49
CA PHE A 76 10.58 -1.38 -9.49
C PHE A 76 9.91 -2.63 -10.08
N ALA A 77 10.36 -3.06 -11.25
CA ALA A 77 9.68 -4.08 -12.04
C ALA A 77 9.74 -5.52 -11.48
N SER A 78 10.58 -5.77 -10.47
CA SER A 78 10.63 -7.04 -9.74
C SER A 78 10.35 -6.83 -8.25
N HIS A 79 9.91 -7.90 -7.58
CA HIS A 79 9.60 -7.87 -6.16
C HIS A 79 10.79 -7.45 -5.28
N GLN A 80 11.96 -8.05 -5.52
CA GLN A 80 13.16 -7.71 -4.78
C GLN A 80 13.52 -6.23 -4.93
N ARG A 81 13.41 -5.68 -6.15
CA ARG A 81 13.70 -4.26 -6.42
C ARG A 81 12.68 -3.34 -5.79
N TRP A 82 11.41 -3.75 -5.74
CA TRP A 82 10.38 -3.05 -4.97
C TRP A 82 10.75 -2.98 -3.49
N LEU A 83 11.13 -4.10 -2.86
CA LEU A 83 11.57 -4.13 -1.45
C LEU A 83 12.80 -3.26 -1.19
N LEU A 84 13.81 -3.31 -2.07
CA LEU A 84 15.00 -2.44 -2.00
C LEU A 84 14.61 -0.94 -2.04
N GLY A 85 13.67 -0.59 -2.92
CA GLY A 85 13.09 0.76 -2.99
C GLY A 85 12.40 1.20 -1.69
N GLN A 86 11.59 0.31 -1.10
CA GLN A 86 10.91 0.58 0.17
C GLN A 86 11.91 0.83 1.31
N ILE A 87 12.99 0.04 1.39
CA ILE A 87 14.04 0.23 2.39
C ILE A 87 14.77 1.57 2.19
N ALA A 88 15.10 1.92 0.93
CA ALA A 88 15.75 3.18 0.63
C ALA A 88 14.86 4.39 1.00
N LEU A 89 13.58 4.35 0.65
CA LEU A 89 12.62 5.40 1.00
C LEU A 89 12.39 5.49 2.51
N MET A 90 12.29 4.36 3.22
CA MET A 90 12.20 4.33 4.67
C MET A 90 13.38 5.08 5.30
N GLN A 91 14.60 4.74 4.88
CA GLN A 91 15.80 5.40 5.38
C GLN A 91 15.83 6.90 5.07
N TYR A 92 15.41 7.28 3.86
CA TYR A 92 15.28 8.69 3.47
C TYR A 92 14.28 9.45 4.34
N PHE A 93 13.08 8.91 4.58
CA PHE A 93 12.07 9.59 5.39
C PHE A 93 12.47 9.70 6.87
N GLU A 94 13.26 8.75 7.38
CA GLU A 94 13.77 8.78 8.76
C GLU A 94 14.95 9.74 8.95
N MET A 95 15.85 9.86 7.96
CA MET A 95 17.13 10.57 8.12
C MET A 95 17.34 11.75 7.17
N GLY A 96 16.43 11.99 6.23
CA GLY A 96 16.56 12.98 5.15
C GLY A 96 17.55 12.58 4.04
N GLN A 97 18.15 11.38 4.12
CA GLN A 97 19.14 10.86 3.19
C GLN A 97 19.27 9.34 3.30
N ILE A 98 19.73 8.72 2.23
CA ILE A 98 20.11 7.31 2.17
C ILE A 98 21.62 7.24 2.38
N LEU A 99 22.06 6.55 3.44
CA LEU A 99 23.46 6.31 3.75
C LEU A 99 23.82 4.89 3.27
N PRO A 100 24.61 4.75 2.18
CA PRO A 100 24.84 3.46 1.54
C PRO A 100 25.26 2.34 2.51
N ALA A 101 26.21 2.62 3.42
CA ALA A 101 26.66 1.62 4.40
C ALA A 101 25.52 1.08 5.27
N ARG A 102 24.69 1.96 5.86
CA ARG A 102 23.55 1.56 6.70
C ARG A 102 22.46 0.87 5.88
N TYR A 103 22.24 1.34 4.66
CA TYR A 103 21.30 0.71 3.74
C TYR A 103 21.72 -0.73 3.43
N PHE A 104 23.00 -0.97 3.12
CA PHE A 104 23.52 -2.31 2.85
C PHE A 104 23.41 -3.23 4.07
N ASP A 105 23.79 -2.74 5.25
CA ASP A 105 23.70 -3.51 6.50
C ASP A 105 22.24 -3.94 6.77
N PHE A 106 21.27 -3.04 6.54
CA PHE A 106 19.86 -3.34 6.74
C PHE A 106 19.29 -4.30 5.69
N VAL A 107 19.64 -4.13 4.41
CA VAL A 107 19.21 -5.04 3.33
C VAL A 107 19.70 -6.46 3.56
N GLU A 108 20.96 -6.61 4.00
CA GLU A 108 21.55 -7.89 4.32
C GLU A 108 20.89 -8.51 5.56
N ALA A 109 20.67 -7.73 6.63
CA ALA A 109 20.02 -8.20 7.85
C ALA A 109 18.57 -8.65 7.64
N THR A 110 17.84 -8.03 6.70
CA THR A 110 16.46 -8.42 6.34
C THR A 110 16.39 -9.59 5.38
N GLY A 111 17.52 -10.00 4.79
CA GLY A 111 17.60 -11.09 3.82
C GLY A 111 17.00 -10.75 2.44
N VAL A 112 16.66 -9.48 2.18
CA VAL A 112 16.04 -9.06 0.91
C VAL A 112 17.00 -9.25 -0.26
N ALA A 113 18.28 -8.91 -0.06
CA ALA A 113 19.32 -9.10 -1.05
C ALA A 113 20.72 -9.13 -0.41
N SER A 114 21.73 -9.51 -1.20
CA SER A 114 23.13 -9.34 -0.79
C SER A 114 23.55 -7.86 -0.83
N ARG A 115 24.62 -7.51 -0.11
CA ARG A 115 25.23 -6.17 -0.19
C ARG A 115 25.58 -5.75 -1.61
N ASN A 116 26.12 -6.67 -2.42
CA ASN A 116 26.52 -6.39 -3.80
C ASN A 116 25.30 -6.08 -4.69
N THR A 117 24.20 -6.80 -4.48
CA THR A 117 22.93 -6.53 -5.17
C THR A 117 22.35 -5.18 -4.75
N ALA A 118 22.43 -4.84 -3.47
CA ALA A 118 21.97 -3.56 -2.93
C ALA A 118 22.80 -2.37 -3.46
N ASP A 119 24.12 -2.53 -3.55
CA ASP A 119 25.04 -1.54 -4.14
C ASP A 119 24.77 -1.32 -5.63
N ALA A 120 24.62 -2.41 -6.40
CA ALA A 120 24.26 -2.34 -7.80
C ALA A 120 22.92 -1.61 -8.01
N PHE A 121 21.93 -1.87 -7.15
CA PHE A 121 20.65 -1.18 -7.17
C PHE A 121 20.81 0.33 -6.94
N LEU A 122 21.53 0.78 -5.90
CA LEU A 122 21.71 2.22 -5.64
C LEU A 122 22.46 2.93 -6.77
N LYS A 123 23.51 2.32 -7.33
CA LYS A 123 24.24 2.86 -8.48
C LYS A 123 23.34 3.03 -9.70
N GLU A 124 22.45 2.07 -9.91
CA GLU A 124 21.45 2.16 -10.98
C GLU A 124 20.45 3.28 -10.72
N MET A 125 20.02 3.49 -9.46
CA MET A 125 19.11 4.59 -9.10
C MET A 125 19.75 5.94 -9.40
N GLU A 126 21.04 6.07 -9.11
CA GLU A 126 21.82 7.26 -9.43
C GLU A 126 21.97 7.45 -10.94
N THR A 127 22.34 6.39 -11.67
CA THR A 127 22.54 6.42 -13.12
C THR A 127 21.29 6.89 -13.88
N TYR A 128 20.11 6.49 -13.41
CA TYR A 128 18.83 6.90 -14.03
C TYR A 128 18.21 8.17 -13.41
N GLY A 129 18.92 8.88 -12.52
CA GLY A 129 18.42 10.11 -11.90
C GLY A 129 17.22 9.91 -10.95
N ILE A 130 16.99 8.67 -10.50
CA ILE A 130 15.97 8.31 -9.51
C ILE A 130 16.42 8.72 -8.11
N ALA A 131 17.73 8.64 -7.86
CA ALA A 131 18.41 9.21 -6.71
C ALA A 131 19.60 10.06 -7.17
N ARG A 132 20.11 10.92 -6.30
CA ARG A 132 21.29 11.75 -6.56
C ARG A 132 22.14 11.89 -5.31
N GLU A 133 23.46 12.02 -5.49
CA GLU A 133 24.35 12.38 -4.38
C GLU A 133 23.97 13.75 -3.81
N THR A 134 24.08 13.88 -2.49
CA THR A 134 23.95 15.16 -1.78
C THR A 134 25.33 15.69 -1.38
N THR A 135 25.44 17.01 -1.21
CA THR A 135 26.69 17.65 -0.78
C THR A 135 26.97 17.33 0.68
N THR A 136 28.07 16.62 0.94
CA THR A 136 28.55 16.25 2.27
C THR A 136 29.99 16.70 2.48
N THR A 137 30.35 16.99 3.73
CA THR A 137 31.73 17.26 4.14
C THR A 137 32.58 15.99 4.12
N ASP A 138 31.99 14.81 4.35
CA ASP A 138 32.67 13.52 4.22
C ASP A 138 32.37 12.85 2.87
N ARG A 139 33.27 13.09 1.90
CA ARG A 139 33.22 12.53 0.55
C ARG A 139 33.22 10.99 0.49
N ARG A 140 33.56 10.29 1.57
CA ARG A 140 33.53 8.82 1.60
C ARG A 140 32.13 8.27 1.80
N SER A 141 31.25 9.03 2.46
CA SER A 141 29.91 8.59 2.83
C SER A 141 28.90 8.60 1.67
N ARG A 142 29.09 9.49 0.67
CA ARG A 142 28.25 9.65 -0.54
C ARG A 142 26.75 9.41 -0.30
N PRO A 143 26.10 10.21 0.57
CA PRO A 143 24.69 10.05 0.83
C PRO A 143 23.88 10.36 -0.42
N LEU A 144 22.79 9.62 -0.61
CA LEU A 144 21.86 9.82 -1.71
C LEU A 144 20.55 10.43 -1.22
N VAL A 145 19.88 11.19 -2.06
CA VAL A 145 18.48 11.61 -1.87
C VAL A 145 17.67 11.21 -3.09
N PRO A 146 16.42 10.73 -2.95
CA PRO A 146 15.52 10.51 -4.07
C PRO A 146 15.29 11.82 -4.84
N SER A 147 15.05 11.72 -6.15
CA SER A 147 14.58 12.86 -6.94
C SER A 147 13.14 13.23 -6.59
N GLU A 148 12.73 14.45 -6.95
CA GLU A 148 11.35 14.91 -6.75
C GLU A 148 10.33 14.01 -7.48
N ALA A 149 10.68 13.55 -8.68
CA ALA A 149 9.87 12.61 -9.44
C ALA A 149 9.71 11.26 -8.71
N SER A 150 10.76 10.76 -8.06
CA SER A 150 10.70 9.53 -7.24
C SER A 150 9.78 9.71 -6.03
N LEU A 151 9.86 10.84 -5.33
CA LEU A 151 8.97 11.15 -4.21
C LEU A 151 7.52 11.30 -4.66
N GLY A 152 7.28 12.00 -5.78
CA GLY A 152 5.96 12.14 -6.38
C GLY A 152 5.35 10.80 -6.82
N SER A 153 6.18 9.89 -7.35
CA SER A 153 5.78 8.52 -7.71
C SER A 153 5.44 7.69 -6.47
N ALA A 154 6.24 7.78 -5.39
CA ALA A 154 5.96 7.10 -4.13
C ALA A 154 4.66 7.58 -3.47
N ALA A 155 4.42 8.90 -3.45
CA ALA A 155 3.16 9.46 -2.98
C ALA A 155 1.98 9.04 -3.87
N GLY A 156 2.18 8.94 -5.19
CA GLY A 156 1.17 8.41 -6.11
C GLY A 156 0.84 6.94 -5.83
N TRP A 157 1.85 6.11 -5.59
CA TRP A 157 1.64 4.73 -5.16
C TRP A 157 0.79 4.67 -3.88
N MET A 158 1.02 5.55 -2.91
CA MET A 158 0.20 5.64 -1.70
C MET A 158 -1.26 5.98 -2.02
N GLU A 159 -1.52 7.00 -2.84
CA GLU A 159 -2.89 7.40 -3.21
C GLU A 159 -3.72 6.27 -3.82
N ILE A 160 -3.09 5.39 -4.61
CA ILE A 160 -3.78 4.23 -5.18
C ILE A 160 -4.27 3.30 -4.08
N HIS A 161 -3.45 3.05 -3.06
CA HIS A 161 -3.82 2.20 -1.93
C HIS A 161 -4.87 2.85 -1.03
N LEU A 162 -4.74 4.15 -0.76
CA LEU A 162 -5.73 4.88 0.04
C LEU A 162 -7.09 4.92 -0.66
N ARG A 163 -7.12 5.14 -1.98
CA ARG A 163 -8.35 5.03 -2.78
C ARG A 163 -8.97 3.64 -2.71
N SER A 164 -8.15 2.58 -2.74
CA SER A 164 -8.65 1.22 -2.59
C SER A 164 -9.26 0.99 -1.21
N LEU A 165 -8.60 1.44 -0.14
CA LEU A 165 -9.12 1.36 1.24
C LEU A 165 -10.47 2.08 1.36
N ASP A 166 -10.53 3.34 0.92
CA ASP A 166 -11.76 4.13 0.93
C ASP A 166 -12.85 3.48 0.06
N GLY A 167 -12.49 2.70 -0.97
CA GLY A 167 -13.43 1.91 -1.76
C GLY A 167 -14.08 0.74 -0.99
N PHE A 168 -13.53 0.31 0.14
CA PHE A 168 -14.13 -0.74 0.97
C PHE A 168 -15.10 -0.21 2.01
N ASP A 169 -14.81 0.93 2.62
CA ASP A 169 -15.55 1.47 3.77
C ASP A 169 -16.09 2.90 3.57
N ASP A 170 -16.00 3.42 2.34
CA ASP A 170 -16.35 4.81 1.97
C ASP A 170 -15.62 5.86 2.84
N GLY A 171 -14.40 5.53 3.30
CA GLY A 171 -13.56 6.40 4.11
C GLY A 171 -12.97 7.62 3.38
N THR A 172 -12.21 8.42 4.12
CA THR A 172 -11.63 9.69 3.64
C THR A 172 -10.11 9.74 3.71
N ARG A 173 -9.44 8.59 3.74
CA ARG A 173 -7.98 8.51 3.95
C ARG A 173 -7.22 9.22 2.86
N LEU A 174 -7.63 9.04 1.60
CA LEU A 174 -7.03 9.72 0.47
C LEU A 174 -7.15 11.25 0.61
N GLN A 175 -8.35 11.73 0.95
CA GLN A 175 -8.60 13.16 1.14
C GLN A 175 -7.74 13.73 2.27
N ASN A 176 -7.66 13.02 3.41
CA ASN A 176 -6.85 13.42 4.55
C ASN A 176 -5.35 13.43 4.21
N PHE A 177 -4.88 12.45 3.45
CA PHE A 177 -3.50 12.40 2.96
C PHE A 177 -3.19 13.57 2.01
N GLU A 178 -4.08 13.87 1.05
CA GLU A 178 -3.92 15.03 0.16
C GLU A 178 -3.93 16.36 0.95
N ALA A 179 -4.82 16.51 1.92
CA ALA A 179 -4.90 17.68 2.79
C ALA A 179 -3.66 17.86 3.68
N SER A 180 -2.95 16.76 4.00
CA SER A 180 -1.65 16.81 4.68
C SER A 180 -0.49 17.28 3.78
N GLY A 181 -0.76 17.57 2.50
CA GLY A 181 0.28 17.85 1.52
C GLY A 181 1.00 16.59 1.04
N ARG A 182 0.35 15.42 1.15
CA ARG A 182 0.91 14.10 0.80
C ARG A 182 2.14 13.75 1.65
N ASP A 183 2.11 14.09 2.95
CA ASP A 183 3.25 13.86 3.84
C ASP A 183 3.49 12.37 4.11
N MET A 184 4.57 11.85 3.51
CA MET A 184 4.99 10.46 3.65
C MET A 184 5.94 10.23 4.83
N SER A 185 6.42 11.29 5.50
CA SER A 185 7.52 11.21 6.47
C SER A 185 7.20 10.32 7.68
N LYS A 186 5.96 10.38 8.18
CA LYS A 186 5.48 9.53 9.28
C LYS A 186 4.87 8.22 8.79
N LEU A 187 4.25 8.25 7.62
CA LEU A 187 3.46 7.14 7.09
C LEU A 187 4.35 6.04 6.51
N HIS A 188 5.29 6.40 5.63
CA HIS A 188 6.09 5.44 4.89
C HIS A 188 6.99 4.56 5.78
N PRO A 189 7.70 5.09 6.81
CA PRO A 189 8.54 4.24 7.65
C PRO A 189 7.75 3.15 8.40
N LEU A 190 6.55 3.47 8.89
CA LEU A 190 5.67 2.49 9.55
C LEU A 190 5.29 1.35 8.60
N ILE A 191 4.96 1.69 7.34
CA ILE A 191 4.54 0.74 6.31
C ILE A 191 5.70 -0.13 5.87
N ALA A 192 6.83 0.48 5.50
CA ALA A 192 8.00 -0.24 5.02
C ALA A 192 8.57 -1.18 6.09
N SER A 193 8.61 -0.73 7.36
CA SER A 193 9.00 -1.59 8.48
C SER A 193 8.09 -2.81 8.61
N ALA A 194 6.77 -2.62 8.54
CA ALA A 194 5.81 -3.71 8.60
C ALA A 194 5.92 -4.66 7.39
N PHE A 195 6.20 -4.16 6.18
CA PHE A 195 6.48 -5.00 5.00
C PHE A 195 7.66 -5.94 5.24
N MET A 196 8.75 -5.45 5.85
CA MET A 196 9.92 -6.27 6.14
C MET A 196 9.66 -7.33 7.23
N GLN A 197 8.61 -7.17 8.04
CA GLN A 197 8.23 -8.12 9.08
C GLN A 197 7.10 -9.08 8.63
N THR A 198 6.56 -8.91 7.42
CA THR A 198 5.43 -9.70 6.91
C THR A 198 5.93 -10.69 5.86
N PRO A 199 6.05 -12.00 6.17
CA PRO A 199 6.57 -13.01 5.25
C PRO A 199 5.86 -13.02 3.89
N GLU A 200 4.53 -12.88 3.88
CA GLU A 200 3.69 -12.86 2.68
C GLU A 200 3.98 -11.70 1.73
N LEU A 201 4.66 -10.66 2.21
CA LEU A 201 5.09 -9.53 1.39
C LEU A 201 6.58 -9.56 1.06
N ARG A 202 7.36 -10.47 1.64
CA ARG A 202 8.77 -10.69 1.32
C ARG A 202 8.95 -11.82 0.30
N GLU A 203 8.04 -12.78 0.32
CA GLU A 203 8.03 -13.95 -0.56
C GLU A 203 6.86 -13.83 -1.53
N GLN A 204 7.10 -14.11 -2.81
CA GLN A 204 6.01 -14.17 -3.78
C GLN A 204 5.35 -15.55 -3.75
N PRO A 205 4.00 -15.62 -3.78
CA PRO A 205 3.30 -16.89 -3.97
C PRO A 205 3.73 -17.61 -5.26
N GLU A 206 3.90 -18.93 -5.19
CA GLU A 206 4.36 -19.77 -6.31
C GLU A 206 3.51 -19.62 -7.58
N ILE A 207 2.22 -19.28 -7.45
CA ILE A 207 1.33 -19.05 -8.59
C ILE A 207 1.78 -17.88 -9.49
N PHE A 208 2.65 -17.00 -8.98
CA PHE A 208 3.25 -15.90 -9.71
C PHE A 208 4.62 -16.23 -10.33
N ASP A 209 5.23 -17.38 -10.01
CA ASP A 209 6.54 -17.80 -10.50
C ASP A 209 6.72 -17.70 -12.02
N PRO A 210 5.70 -18.01 -12.86
CA PRO A 210 5.82 -17.83 -14.31
C PRO A 210 6.16 -16.38 -14.72
N PHE A 211 5.79 -15.40 -13.90
CA PHE A 211 5.96 -13.98 -14.16
C PHE A 211 7.14 -13.35 -13.39
N VAL A 212 7.59 -13.94 -12.27
CA VAL A 212 8.72 -13.47 -11.44
C VAL A 212 9.99 -13.20 -12.26
N TRP A 213 10.25 -14.03 -13.27
CA TRP A 213 11.47 -13.97 -14.10
C TRP A 213 11.41 -12.95 -15.23
N LEU A 214 10.31 -12.22 -15.39
CA LEU A 214 10.18 -11.13 -16.34
C LEU A 214 10.68 -9.84 -15.69
N ASN A 215 11.50 -9.07 -16.40
CA ASN A 215 11.91 -7.72 -16.00
C ASN A 215 10.74 -6.70 -15.92
N ASN A 216 9.49 -7.18 -15.84
CA ASN A 216 8.21 -6.49 -15.71
C ASN A 216 7.10 -7.45 -15.18
N GLY A 217 7.47 -8.45 -14.38
CA GLY A 217 6.55 -9.53 -13.95
C GLY A 217 5.30 -9.03 -13.23
N ASN A 218 5.49 -8.14 -12.25
CA ASN A 218 4.38 -7.55 -11.50
C ASN A 218 3.43 -6.75 -12.40
N ILE A 219 3.96 -6.06 -13.42
CA ILE A 219 3.17 -5.26 -14.36
C ILE A 219 2.29 -6.16 -15.24
N ILE A 220 2.77 -7.35 -15.61
CA ILE A 220 1.95 -8.33 -16.35
C ILE A 220 0.85 -8.89 -15.47
N ILE A 221 1.13 -9.15 -14.19
CA ILE A 221 0.13 -9.58 -13.21
C ILE A 221 -0.95 -8.49 -13.06
N ASP A 222 -0.55 -7.24 -12.84
CA ASP A 222 -1.48 -6.09 -12.77
C ASP A 222 -2.30 -5.98 -14.05
N TRP A 223 -1.68 -6.17 -15.22
CA TRP A 223 -2.39 -6.15 -16.51
C TRP A 223 -3.42 -7.27 -16.66
N LEU A 224 -3.10 -8.49 -16.23
CA LEU A 224 -4.04 -9.61 -16.23
C LEU A 224 -5.24 -9.33 -15.31
N ILE A 225 -4.99 -8.77 -14.14
CA ILE A 225 -6.06 -8.42 -13.19
C ILE A 225 -6.90 -7.25 -13.72
N ALA A 226 -6.28 -6.18 -14.20
CA ALA A 226 -6.94 -5.02 -14.78
C ALA A 226 -7.85 -5.39 -15.97
N LYS A 227 -7.41 -6.32 -16.82
CA LYS A 227 -8.18 -6.77 -18.00
C LYS A 227 -9.20 -7.87 -17.68
N SER A 228 -9.28 -8.33 -16.43
CA SER A 228 -10.25 -9.35 -16.03
C SER A 228 -11.68 -8.82 -16.15
N GLN A 229 -12.53 -9.60 -16.82
CA GLN A 229 -13.96 -9.34 -16.92
C GLN A 229 -14.66 -9.63 -15.59
N ASP A 230 -15.77 -8.93 -15.36
CA ASP A 230 -16.60 -9.19 -14.21
C ASP A 230 -17.24 -10.58 -14.33
N THR A 231 -17.18 -11.34 -13.24
CA THR A 231 -17.67 -12.71 -13.19
C THR A 231 -17.92 -13.09 -11.73
N GLU A 232 -18.67 -14.16 -11.51
CA GLU A 232 -18.98 -14.67 -10.18
C GLU A 232 -17.72 -14.97 -9.37
N ALA A 233 -17.85 -14.92 -8.04
CA ALA A 233 -16.72 -15.13 -7.13
C ALA A 233 -16.12 -16.54 -7.25
N ASP A 234 -16.93 -17.53 -7.61
CA ASP A 234 -16.56 -18.95 -7.71
C ASP A 234 -16.23 -19.40 -9.14
N ALA A 235 -16.33 -18.53 -10.15
CA ALA A 235 -16.02 -18.86 -11.53
C ALA A 235 -14.58 -19.39 -11.66
N GLU A 236 -14.40 -20.62 -12.15
CA GLU A 236 -13.08 -21.26 -12.22
C GLU A 236 -12.07 -20.50 -13.08
N GLN A 237 -12.56 -19.88 -14.16
CA GLN A 237 -11.78 -19.15 -15.15
C GLN A 237 -12.36 -17.75 -15.36
N ILE A 238 -11.51 -16.74 -15.24
CA ILE A 238 -11.86 -15.34 -15.42
C ILE A 238 -11.35 -14.91 -16.79
N LEU A 239 -12.27 -14.50 -17.67
CA LEU A 239 -11.93 -14.07 -19.01
C LEU A 239 -11.21 -12.73 -18.97
N ILE A 240 -10.15 -12.61 -19.77
CA ILE A 240 -9.40 -11.37 -20.01
C ILE A 240 -9.84 -10.75 -21.34
N GLY A 241 -10.25 -11.59 -22.29
CA GLY A 241 -10.58 -11.22 -23.67
C GLY A 241 -9.54 -11.71 -24.67
N THR A 242 -9.72 -11.34 -25.94
CA THR A 242 -8.80 -11.76 -27.01
C THR A 242 -7.57 -10.87 -27.03
N VAL A 243 -6.40 -11.48 -26.86
CA VAL A 243 -5.14 -10.77 -26.70
C VAL A 243 -4.10 -11.28 -27.69
N SER A 244 -3.50 -10.35 -28.43
CA SER A 244 -2.35 -10.64 -29.28
C SER A 244 -1.06 -10.67 -28.45
N ILE A 245 -0.30 -11.76 -28.55
CA ILE A 245 1.03 -11.88 -27.94
C ILE A 245 1.97 -10.77 -28.45
N GLN A 246 1.80 -10.35 -29.71
CA GLN A 246 2.57 -9.24 -30.26
C GLN A 246 2.26 -7.93 -29.54
N ALA A 247 0.98 -7.60 -29.37
CA ALA A 247 0.58 -6.38 -28.68
C ALA A 247 1.09 -6.38 -27.23
N MET A 248 0.98 -7.51 -26.51
CA MET A 248 1.55 -7.62 -25.16
C MET A 248 3.07 -7.41 -25.15
N ALA A 249 3.80 -8.01 -26.10
CA ALA A 249 5.25 -7.87 -26.17
C ALA A 249 5.67 -6.40 -26.38
N GLU A 250 4.93 -5.67 -27.22
CA GLU A 250 5.12 -4.24 -27.45
C GLU A 250 4.81 -3.42 -26.19
N THR A 251 3.65 -3.67 -25.55
CA THR A 251 3.25 -3.00 -24.29
C THR A 251 4.27 -3.18 -23.16
N PHE A 252 4.83 -4.38 -22.98
CA PHE A 252 5.74 -4.67 -21.88
C PHE A 252 7.23 -4.54 -22.24
N HIS A 253 7.54 -4.09 -23.47
CA HIS A 253 8.90 -4.02 -24.00
C HIS A 253 9.69 -5.33 -23.83
N LEU A 254 9.01 -6.47 -24.04
CA LEU A 254 9.60 -7.79 -23.95
C LEU A 254 9.81 -8.37 -25.35
N SER A 255 10.82 -9.23 -25.50
CA SER A 255 10.94 -10.00 -26.74
C SER A 255 9.76 -10.97 -26.86
N ARG A 256 9.20 -11.09 -28.06
CA ARG A 256 8.07 -12.01 -28.34
C ARG A 256 8.39 -13.45 -27.94
N SER A 257 9.62 -13.90 -28.18
CA SER A 257 10.06 -15.26 -27.85
C SER A 257 10.11 -15.48 -26.34
N HIS A 258 10.61 -14.51 -25.58
CA HIS A 258 10.66 -14.59 -24.12
C HIS A 258 9.25 -14.59 -23.52
N LEU A 259 8.40 -13.65 -23.95
CA LEU A 259 7.01 -13.57 -23.49
C LEU A 259 6.23 -14.85 -23.81
N THR A 260 6.36 -15.37 -25.03
CA THR A 260 5.68 -16.61 -25.44
C THR A 260 6.07 -17.79 -24.56
N ARG A 261 7.35 -17.90 -24.20
CA ARG A 261 7.85 -18.96 -23.31
C ARG A 261 7.21 -18.85 -21.94
N LYS A 262 7.20 -17.66 -21.34
CA LYS A 262 6.62 -17.45 -20.00
C LYS A 262 5.11 -17.63 -19.95
N LEU A 263 4.41 -17.21 -21.00
CA LEU A 263 2.99 -17.50 -21.14
C LEU A 263 2.70 -19.01 -21.29
N LEU A 264 3.61 -19.78 -21.89
CA LEU A 264 3.48 -21.24 -21.93
C LEU A 264 3.74 -21.86 -20.56
N ASP A 265 4.77 -21.41 -19.83
CA ASP A 265 5.05 -21.85 -18.46
C ASP A 265 3.82 -21.61 -17.56
N ALA A 266 3.23 -20.41 -17.64
CA ALA A 266 2.01 -20.05 -16.91
C ALA A 266 0.79 -20.90 -17.31
N ALA A 267 0.68 -21.27 -18.60
CA ALA A 267 -0.40 -22.13 -19.07
C ALA A 267 -0.23 -23.58 -18.61
N ASN A 268 1.00 -24.09 -18.61
CA ASN A 268 1.31 -25.43 -18.10
C ASN A 268 1.06 -25.53 -16.59
N ALA A 269 1.27 -24.43 -15.85
CA ALA A 269 0.94 -24.31 -14.44
C ALA A 269 -0.57 -24.12 -14.17
N GLY A 270 -1.39 -23.96 -15.20
CA GLY A 270 -2.83 -23.72 -15.06
C GLY A 270 -3.20 -22.32 -14.55
N THR A 271 -2.23 -21.39 -14.49
CA THR A 271 -2.45 -20.00 -14.06
C THR A 271 -3.23 -19.20 -15.10
N ILE A 272 -2.94 -19.46 -16.38
CA ILE A 272 -3.61 -18.84 -17.53
C ILE A 272 -3.98 -19.89 -18.57
N GLY A 273 -4.81 -19.52 -19.54
CA GLY A 273 -4.99 -20.34 -20.72
C GLY A 273 -5.82 -19.67 -21.80
N TRP A 274 -6.13 -20.43 -22.85
CA TRP A 274 -6.95 -19.95 -23.95
C TRP A 274 -8.17 -20.84 -24.12
N LYS A 275 -9.33 -20.24 -24.42
CA LYS A 275 -10.54 -21.01 -24.77
C LYS A 275 -10.40 -21.78 -26.09
N GLY A 276 -9.50 -21.34 -26.97
CA GLY A 276 -9.21 -22.00 -28.23
C GLY A 276 -7.73 -21.91 -28.59
N ARG A 277 -7.42 -21.48 -29.82
CA ARG A 277 -6.02 -21.37 -30.27
C ARG A 277 -5.28 -20.28 -29.50
N ARG A 278 -4.14 -20.66 -28.91
CA ARG A 278 -3.23 -19.75 -28.19
C ARG A 278 -2.88 -18.50 -29.01
N GLY A 279 -2.99 -17.33 -28.36
CA GLY A 279 -2.67 -16.02 -28.93
C GLY A 279 -3.64 -15.52 -30.01
N ARG A 280 -4.76 -16.23 -30.22
CA ARG A 280 -5.80 -15.91 -31.22
C ARG A 280 -7.22 -16.16 -30.72
N SER A 281 -7.38 -16.44 -29.44
CA SER A 281 -8.67 -16.68 -28.79
C SER A 281 -8.67 -16.02 -27.41
N GLU A 282 -9.81 -16.11 -26.71
CA GLU A 282 -9.94 -15.52 -25.39
C GLU A 282 -8.95 -16.12 -24.41
N LEU A 283 -8.12 -15.24 -23.84
CA LEU A 283 -7.25 -15.51 -22.71
C LEU A 283 -8.11 -15.52 -21.45
N TRP A 284 -7.79 -16.43 -20.53
CA TRP A 284 -8.35 -16.47 -19.19
C TRP A 284 -7.24 -16.61 -18.15
N VAL A 285 -7.52 -16.19 -16.92
CA VAL A 285 -6.72 -16.48 -15.73
C VAL A 285 -7.53 -17.36 -14.78
N SER A 286 -6.86 -18.16 -13.96
CA SER A 286 -7.52 -19.03 -12.99
C SER A 286 -8.05 -18.25 -11.79
N ASN A 287 -9.10 -18.73 -11.16
CA ASN A 287 -9.61 -18.15 -9.91
C ASN A 287 -8.58 -18.15 -8.77
N PRO A 288 -7.79 -19.23 -8.56
CA PRO A 288 -6.69 -19.19 -7.60
C PRO A 288 -5.73 -18.02 -7.81
N PHE A 289 -5.38 -17.69 -9.06
CA PHE A 289 -4.52 -16.55 -9.37
C PHE A 289 -5.17 -15.21 -8.98
N ARG A 290 -6.45 -15.02 -9.33
CA ARG A 290 -7.23 -13.82 -8.95
C ARG A 290 -7.30 -13.68 -7.42
N ARG A 291 -7.51 -14.78 -6.69
CA ARG A 291 -7.61 -14.79 -5.23
C ARG A 291 -6.28 -14.54 -4.54
N GLU A 292 -5.18 -15.10 -5.03
CA GLU A 292 -3.85 -14.82 -4.47
C GLU A 292 -3.43 -13.37 -4.72
N TYR A 293 -3.80 -12.79 -5.87
CA TYR A 293 -3.61 -11.35 -6.08
C TYR A 293 -4.41 -10.52 -5.07
N ALA A 294 -5.69 -10.85 -4.88
CA ALA A 294 -6.54 -10.20 -3.88
C ALA A 294 -5.95 -10.29 -2.47
N ARG A 295 -5.42 -11.47 -2.09
CA ARG A 295 -4.78 -11.70 -0.80
C ARG A 295 -3.53 -10.85 -0.62
N ALA A 296 -2.64 -10.83 -1.62
CA ALA A 296 -1.43 -10.02 -1.58
C ALA A 296 -1.74 -8.51 -1.45
N GLN A 297 -2.79 -8.02 -2.13
CA GLN A 297 -3.22 -6.63 -1.99
C GLN A 297 -3.89 -6.35 -0.65
N ALA A 298 -4.76 -7.24 -0.16
CA ALA A 298 -5.43 -7.08 1.13
C ALA A 298 -4.43 -6.98 2.30
N ILE A 299 -3.37 -7.80 2.31
CA ILE A 299 -2.31 -7.74 3.33
C ILE A 299 -1.57 -6.39 3.28
N LYS A 300 -1.25 -5.88 2.08
CA LYS A 300 -0.64 -4.55 1.95
C LYS A 300 -1.56 -3.45 2.47
N LEU A 301 -2.84 -3.51 2.08
CA LEU A 301 -3.83 -2.52 2.45
C LEU A 301 -4.07 -2.50 3.97
N GLU A 302 -4.09 -3.67 4.64
CA GLU A 302 -4.20 -3.75 6.11
C GLU A 302 -3.03 -3.02 6.80
N ILE A 303 -1.81 -3.24 6.33
CA ILE A 303 -0.61 -2.57 6.87
C ILE A 303 -0.69 -1.05 6.66
N ILE A 304 -1.12 -0.63 5.46
CA ILE A 304 -1.28 0.79 5.12
C ILE A 304 -2.34 1.43 6.00
N ASP A 305 -3.46 0.74 6.22
CA ASP A 305 -4.56 1.25 7.04
C ASP A 305 -4.16 1.38 8.51
N ALA A 306 -3.44 0.39 9.04
CA ALA A 306 -2.90 0.45 10.40
C ALA A 306 -1.91 1.62 10.58
N ALA A 307 -1.14 1.97 9.53
CA ALA A 307 -0.29 3.16 9.55
C ALA A 307 -1.12 4.45 9.48
N CYS A 308 -2.17 4.49 8.67
CA CYS A 308 -3.12 5.61 8.60
C CYS A 308 -3.76 5.91 9.97
N ALA A 309 -4.19 4.86 10.69
CA ALA A 309 -4.72 4.97 12.05
C ALA A 309 -3.74 5.65 13.01
N LYS A 310 -2.47 5.27 12.96
CA LYS A 310 -1.40 5.85 13.80
C LYS A 310 -1.05 7.29 13.42
N CYS A 311 -1.20 7.64 12.14
CA CYS A 311 -0.91 8.97 11.62
C CYS A 311 -2.11 9.92 11.67
N GLY A 312 -3.30 9.46 12.08
CA GLY A 312 -4.51 10.29 12.15
C GLY A 312 -5.12 10.58 10.79
N LEU A 313 -5.06 9.62 9.86
CA LEU A 313 -5.61 9.74 8.51
C LEU A 313 -6.98 9.06 8.33
N LEU A 314 -7.50 8.37 9.35
CA LEU A 314 -8.86 7.78 9.34
C LEU A 314 -9.94 8.84 9.46
#